data_AF-A0A497GE14-F1
#
_entry.id   AF-A0A497GE14-F1
#
_cell.length_a   1.000
_cell.length_b   1.000
_cell.length_c   1.000
_cell.angle_alpha   90.00
_cell.angle_beta   90.00
_cell.angle_gamma   90.00
#
_symmetry.space_group_name_H-M   'P 1'
#
loop_
_entity.id
_entity.type
_entity.pdbx_description
1 polymer ?
#
loop_
_entity_poly.entity_id
_entity_poly.type
_entity_poly.pdbx_seq_one_letter_code
_entity_poly.pdbx_strand_id
1 'polypeptide(L)'
;MRAVVRRKVTPEELLERIGLAETLKNEEVLPDLLVAYMAYEEEGEYSYVVEEEVPLSLARRLLSPKMSKLIDLLKSSEGLCVSEIARALNRSPPNVYADLKFLAHHNLVTLERRGRRAVPHLLMEELRVIP
;
A
#
# COMPACT_ATOMS: atom_id res chain seq x y z
N MET A 1 -9.92 0.95 -21.88
CA MET A 1 -10.09 1.12 -20.42
C MET A 1 -8.96 0.47 -19.66
N ARG A 2 -8.21 1.26 -18.90
CA ARG A 2 -7.11 0.82 -18.02
C ARG A 2 -7.33 1.34 -16.60
N ALA A 3 -6.76 0.67 -15.60
CA ALA A 3 -6.78 1.13 -14.23
C ALA A 3 -5.35 1.40 -13.75
N VAL A 4 -5.15 2.51 -13.06
CA VAL A 4 -3.84 2.93 -12.52
C VAL A 4 -3.99 3.17 -11.03
N VAL A 5 -3.06 2.63 -10.25
CA VAL A 5 -2.93 2.91 -8.82
C VAL A 5 -1.72 3.80 -8.61
N ARG A 6 -1.90 4.88 -7.83
CA ARG A 6 -0.79 5.64 -7.25
C ARG A 6 -0.63 5.23 -5.79
N ARG A 7 0.56 4.78 -5.41
CA ARG A 7 0.84 4.28 -4.05
C ARG A 7 2.24 4.64 -3.58
N LYS A 8 2.40 4.70 -2.26
CA LYS A 8 3.69 4.75 -1.60
C LYS A 8 4.45 3.43 -1.76
N VAL A 9 5.77 3.51 -1.81
CA VAL A 9 6.69 2.37 -1.86
C VAL A 9 7.25 2.16 -0.46
N THR A 10 7.33 0.90 -0.02
CA THR A 10 7.93 0.60 1.29
C THR A 10 9.47 0.66 1.24
N PRO A 11 10.15 0.85 2.36
CA PRO A 11 11.62 0.81 2.42
C PRO A 11 12.20 -0.47 1.85
N GLU A 12 11.56 -1.61 2.12
CA GLU A 12 11.98 -2.89 1.59
C GLU A 12 11.89 -2.92 0.06
N GLU A 13 10.79 -2.43 -0.50
CA GLU A 13 10.62 -2.34 -1.96
C GLU A 13 11.55 -1.27 -2.58
N LEU A 14 11.84 -0.17 -1.87
CA LEU A 14 12.84 0.82 -2.31
C LEU A 14 14.22 0.19 -2.45
N LEU A 15 14.66 -0.61 -1.46
CA LEU A 15 15.94 -1.33 -1.52
C LEU A 15 15.98 -2.31 -2.69
N GLU A 16 14.89 -3.05 -2.93
CA GLU A 16 14.79 -3.95 -4.09
C GLU A 16 14.93 -3.18 -5.42
N ARG A 17 14.26 -2.02 -5.53
CA ARG A 17 14.33 -1.15 -6.72
C ARG A 17 15.73 -0.55 -6.92
N ILE A 18 16.40 -0.14 -5.84
CA ILE A 18 17.79 0.34 -5.88
C ILE A 18 18.71 -0.75 -6.44
N GLY A 19 18.67 -1.95 -5.87
CA GLY A 19 19.52 -3.05 -6.33
C GLY A 19 19.26 -3.44 -7.79
N LEU A 20 17.99 -3.38 -8.23
CA LEU A 20 17.63 -3.58 -9.64
C LEU A 20 18.19 -2.47 -10.53
N ALA A 21 18.03 -1.20 -10.13
CA ALA A 21 18.53 -0.06 -10.89
C ALA A 21 20.06 -0.07 -11.03
N GLU A 22 20.79 -0.42 -9.97
CA GLU A 22 22.24 -0.63 -10.00
C GLU A 22 22.63 -1.76 -10.97
N THR A 23 21.94 -2.90 -10.89
CA THR A 23 22.20 -4.06 -11.75
C THR A 23 21.98 -3.73 -13.23
N LEU A 24 20.92 -2.98 -13.53
CA LEU A 24 20.55 -2.57 -14.88
C LEU A 24 21.31 -1.32 -15.36
N LYS A 25 22.14 -0.70 -14.51
CA LYS A 25 22.80 0.59 -14.75
C LYS A 25 21.80 1.68 -15.18
N ASN A 26 20.64 1.72 -14.50
CA ASN A 26 19.63 2.74 -14.73
C ASN A 26 19.99 4.02 -13.97
N GLU A 27 20.86 4.82 -14.58
CA GLU A 27 21.35 6.08 -14.01
C GLU A 27 20.28 7.18 -13.90
N GLU A 28 19.15 7.03 -14.60
CA GLU A 28 18.05 8.01 -14.57
C GLU A 28 17.25 7.91 -13.27
N VAL A 29 16.93 6.69 -12.82
CA VAL A 29 16.01 6.46 -11.68
C VAL A 29 16.76 6.24 -10.36
N LEU A 30 18.01 5.75 -10.42
CA LEU A 30 18.78 5.41 -9.23
C LEU A 30 18.96 6.59 -8.23
N PRO A 31 19.28 7.83 -8.67
CA PRO A 31 19.43 8.96 -7.74
C PRO A 31 18.16 9.24 -6.93
N ASP A 32 16.99 9.22 -7.57
CA ASP A 32 15.71 9.49 -6.91
C ASP A 32 15.37 8.42 -5.87
N LEU A 33 15.66 7.16 -6.18
CA LEU A 33 15.46 6.05 -5.24
C LEU A 33 16.38 6.16 -4.01
N LEU A 34 17.66 6.53 -4.22
CA LEU A 34 18.61 6.72 -3.13
C LEU A 34 18.22 7.89 -2.23
N VAL A 35 17.82 9.02 -2.81
CA VAL A 35 17.33 10.19 -2.05
C VAL A 35 16.11 9.83 -1.21
N ALA A 36 15.16 9.09 -1.78
CA ALA A 36 13.99 8.64 -1.05
C ALA A 36 14.33 7.69 0.10
N TYR A 37 15.26 6.75 -0.12
CA TYR A 37 15.69 5.84 0.93
C TYR A 37 16.42 6.57 2.07
N MET A 38 17.28 7.55 1.74
CA MET A 38 17.93 8.40 2.74
C MET A 38 16.92 9.21 3.56
N ALA A 39 15.93 9.83 2.91
CA ALA A 39 14.87 10.56 3.61
C ALA A 39 14.09 9.65 4.57
N TYR A 40 13.82 8.40 4.16
CA TYR A 40 13.21 7.42 5.07
C TYR A 40 14.11 7.10 6.28
N GLU A 41 15.42 6.91 6.09
CA GLU A 41 16.34 6.64 7.21
C GLU A 41 16.45 7.83 8.19
N GLU A 42 16.38 9.07 7.67
CA GLU A 42 16.49 10.29 8.48
C GLU A 42 15.17 10.66 9.19
N GLU A 43 14.03 10.57 8.50
CA GLU A 43 12.75 11.10 8.97
C GLU A 43 11.70 10.01 9.26
N GLY A 44 11.95 8.76 8.85
CA GLY A 44 11.01 7.64 8.98
C GLY A 44 9.82 7.71 8.03
N GLU A 45 9.85 8.59 7.03
CA GLU A 45 8.70 8.85 6.14
C GLU A 45 8.74 8.05 4.83
N TYR A 46 7.58 7.48 4.48
CA TYR A 46 7.33 6.88 3.16
C TYR A 46 6.99 7.99 2.15
N SER A 47 8.01 8.57 1.51
CA SER A 47 7.84 9.71 0.60
C SER A 47 7.81 9.33 -0.88
N TYR A 48 8.39 8.17 -1.25
CA TYR A 48 8.43 7.74 -2.64
C TYR A 48 7.12 7.12 -3.10
N VAL A 49 6.65 7.58 -4.26
CA VAL A 49 5.37 7.16 -4.85
C VAL A 49 5.58 6.63 -6.26
N VAL A 50 4.77 5.64 -6.63
CA VAL A 50 4.76 5.06 -7.97
C VAL A 50 3.36 5.05 -8.52
N GLU A 51 3.26 5.13 -9.84
CA GLU A 51 2.02 4.90 -10.57
C GLU A 51 2.16 3.63 -11.39
N GLU A 52 1.27 2.67 -11.15
CA GLU A 52 1.34 1.34 -11.75
C GLU A 52 -0.01 0.96 -12.35
N GLU A 53 0.00 0.41 -13.57
CA GLU A 53 -1.19 -0.18 -14.15
C GLU A 53 -1.57 -1.45 -13.38
N VAL A 54 -2.86 -1.57 -13.07
CA VAL A 54 -3.41 -2.73 -12.38
C VAL A 54 -4.48 -3.42 -13.22
N PRO A 55 -4.67 -4.74 -13.05
CA PRO A 55 -5.77 -5.44 -13.71
C PRO A 55 -7.13 -4.82 -13.36
N LEU A 56 -8.03 -4.71 -14.35
CA LEU A 56 -9.39 -4.22 -14.12
C LEU A 56 -10.17 -5.05 -13.08
N SER A 57 -9.82 -6.33 -12.92
CA SER A 57 -10.36 -7.20 -11.86
C SER A 57 -9.99 -6.72 -10.46
N LEU A 58 -8.74 -6.27 -10.26
CA LEU A 58 -8.30 -5.64 -9.01
C LEU A 58 -9.06 -4.35 -8.78
N ALA A 59 -9.10 -3.45 -9.77
CA ALA A 59 -9.82 -2.17 -9.67
C ALA A 59 -11.31 -2.36 -9.29
N ARG A 60 -12.00 -3.32 -9.92
CA ARG A 60 -13.39 -3.68 -9.57
C ARG A 60 -13.54 -4.14 -8.12
N ARG A 61 -12.59 -4.93 -7.61
CA ARG A 61 -12.63 -5.37 -6.21
C ARG A 61 -12.37 -4.21 -5.24
N LEU A 62 -11.42 -3.32 -5.55
CA LEU A 62 -11.14 -2.12 -4.76
C LEU A 62 -12.35 -1.18 -4.68
N LEU A 63 -13.08 -1.04 -5.79
CA LEU A 63 -14.30 -0.23 -5.88
C LEU A 63 -15.56 -0.92 -5.33
N SER A 64 -15.45 -2.17 -4.85
CA SER A 64 -16.60 -2.85 -4.25
C SER A 64 -17.01 -2.16 -2.93
N PRO A 65 -18.32 -2.10 -2.60
CA PRO A 65 -18.79 -1.35 -1.42
C PRO A 65 -18.15 -1.76 -0.08
N LYS A 66 -17.73 -3.03 0.05
CA LYS A 66 -17.08 -3.53 1.27
C LYS A 66 -15.61 -3.14 1.33
N MET A 67 -14.92 -3.13 0.20
CA MET A 67 -13.50 -2.81 0.12
C MET A 67 -13.29 -1.29 0.18
N SER A 68 -14.11 -0.51 -0.53
CA SER A 68 -14.05 0.95 -0.47
C SER A 68 -14.22 1.46 0.96
N LYS A 69 -15.21 0.96 1.71
CA LYS A 69 -15.39 1.31 3.14
C LYS A 69 -14.19 0.95 4.01
N LEU A 70 -13.52 -0.17 3.72
CA LEU A 70 -12.29 -0.54 4.45
C LEU A 70 -11.17 0.46 4.14
N ILE A 71 -10.96 0.77 2.86
CA ILE A 71 -9.96 1.74 2.41
C ILE A 71 -10.24 3.13 3.00
N ASP A 72 -11.49 3.58 2.97
CA ASP A 72 -11.91 4.86 3.55
C ASP A 72 -11.63 4.93 5.05
N LEU A 73 -11.92 3.83 5.77
CA LEU A 73 -11.59 3.75 7.20
C LEU A 73 -10.08 3.82 7.42
N LEU A 74 -9.28 3.05 6.68
CA LEU A 74 -7.81 3.09 6.79
C LEU A 74 -7.23 4.47 6.46
N LYS A 75 -7.82 5.20 5.51
CA LYS A 75 -7.43 6.56 5.15
C LYS A 75 -7.76 7.58 6.24
N SER A 76 -8.87 7.37 6.95
CA SER A 76 -9.38 8.29 7.97
C SER A 76 -8.87 7.98 9.39
N SER A 77 -8.30 6.81 9.61
CA SER A 77 -7.93 6.31 10.94
C SER A 77 -6.72 5.39 10.86
N GLU A 78 -5.58 5.90 11.31
CA GLU A 78 -4.33 5.15 11.39
C GLU A 78 -4.22 4.35 12.69
N GLY A 79 -3.35 3.34 12.72
CA GLY A 79 -2.99 2.61 13.94
C GLY A 79 -4.02 1.59 14.45
N LEU A 80 -5.18 1.45 13.80
CA LEU A 80 -6.20 0.47 14.20
C LEU A 80 -5.75 -0.96 13.89
N CYS A 81 -5.88 -1.87 14.84
CA CYS A 81 -5.66 -3.30 14.57
C CYS A 81 -6.89 -3.97 13.94
N VAL A 82 -6.71 -5.18 13.41
CA VAL A 82 -7.76 -5.96 12.72
C VAL A 82 -9.09 -6.02 13.50
N SER A 83 -9.05 -6.26 14.82
CA SER A 83 -10.26 -6.35 15.64
C SER A 83 -10.98 -5.02 15.80
N GLU A 84 -10.25 -3.91 15.85
CA GLU A 84 -10.82 -2.56 15.94
C GLU A 84 -11.47 -2.16 14.62
N ILE A 85 -10.81 -2.44 13.50
CA ILE A 85 -11.36 -2.27 12.15
C ILE A 85 -12.64 -3.11 11.97
N ALA A 86 -12.61 -4.37 12.40
CA ALA A 86 -13.76 -5.26 12.35
C ALA A 86 -14.96 -4.71 13.13
N ARG A 87 -14.72 -4.19 14.34
CA ARG A 87 -15.75 -3.54 15.15
C ARG A 87 -16.28 -2.28 14.48
N ALA A 88 -15.40 -1.41 13.97
CA ALA A 88 -15.79 -0.15 13.31
C ALA A 88 -16.64 -0.38 12.06
N LEU A 89 -16.34 -1.42 11.28
CA LEU A 89 -17.07 -1.74 10.04
C LEU A 89 -18.26 -2.69 10.26
N ASN A 90 -18.53 -3.13 11.49
CA ASN A 90 -19.49 -4.19 11.80
C ASN A 90 -19.27 -5.47 10.95
N ARG A 91 -18.01 -5.93 10.90
CA ARG A 91 -17.56 -7.11 10.14
C ARG A 91 -16.87 -8.10 11.09
N SER A 92 -16.71 -9.36 10.66
CA SER A 92 -15.92 -10.33 11.43
C SER A 92 -14.41 -10.11 11.24
N PRO A 93 -13.58 -10.31 12.28
CA PRO A 93 -12.12 -10.17 12.17
C PRO A 93 -11.47 -11.05 11.07
N PRO A 94 -11.86 -12.32 10.86
CA PRO A 94 -11.30 -13.12 9.77
C PRO A 94 -11.56 -12.52 8.38
N ASN A 95 -12.75 -11.97 8.14
CA ASN A 95 -13.09 -11.36 6.86
C ASN A 95 -12.34 -10.04 6.64
N VAL A 96 -12.10 -9.26 7.70
CA VAL A 96 -11.27 -8.05 7.61
C VAL A 96 -9.81 -8.42 7.35
N TYR A 97 -9.27 -9.40 8.08
CA TYR A 97 -7.91 -9.87 7.86
C TYR A 97 -7.70 -10.41 6.44
N ALA A 98 -8.66 -11.15 5.89
CA ALA A 98 -8.60 -11.64 4.51
C ALA A 98 -8.55 -10.50 3.48
N ASP A 99 -9.34 -9.44 3.67
CA ASP A 99 -9.29 -8.26 2.81
C ASP A 99 -7.98 -7.49 2.96
N LEU A 100 -7.48 -7.32 4.19
CA LEU A 100 -6.19 -6.68 4.44
C LEU A 100 -5.03 -7.49 3.84
N LYS A 101 -5.07 -8.82 3.91
CA LYS A 101 -4.11 -9.71 3.26
C LYS A 101 -4.17 -9.61 1.74
N PHE A 102 -5.37 -9.46 1.18
CA PHE A 102 -5.54 -9.22 -0.25
C PHE A 102 -4.92 -7.87 -0.66
N LEU A 103 -5.19 -6.79 0.08
CA LEU A 103 -4.59 -5.48 -0.19
C LEU A 103 -3.05 -5.53 -0.07
N ALA A 104 -2.54 -6.22 0.95
CA ALA A 104 -1.10 -6.41 1.14
C ALA A 104 -0.44 -7.24 0.03
N HIS A 105 -1.12 -8.25 -0.48
CA HIS A 105 -0.63 -9.02 -1.63
C HIS A 105 -0.49 -8.16 -2.90
N HIS A 106 -1.22 -7.05 -2.99
CA HIS A 106 -1.15 -6.10 -4.10
C HIS A 106 -0.35 -4.82 -3.76
N ASN A 107 0.45 -4.83 -2.69
CA ASN A 107 1.25 -3.69 -2.22
C ASN A 107 0.42 -2.42 -1.95
N LEU A 108 -0.88 -2.57 -1.65
CA LEU A 108 -1.78 -1.44 -1.36
C LEU A 108 -1.84 -1.11 0.13
N VAL A 109 -1.42 -2.05 0.98
CA VAL A 109 -1.35 -1.94 2.44
C VAL A 109 -0.11 -2.70 2.91
N THR A 110 0.62 -2.19 3.89
CA THR A 110 1.59 -3.00 4.65
C THR A 110 1.00 -3.41 6.00
N LEU A 111 1.39 -4.56 6.53
CA LEU A 111 0.92 -5.08 7.82
C LEU A 111 2.06 -5.09 8.84
N GLU A 112 2.08 -4.09 9.70
CA GLU A 112 3.02 -4.01 10.81
C GLU A 112 2.59 -4.93 11.95
N ARG A 113 3.51 -5.75 12.47
CA ARG A 113 3.26 -6.56 13.67
C ARG A 113 3.63 -5.77 14.92
N ARG A 114 2.63 -5.41 15.73
CA ARG A 114 2.81 -4.85 17.07
C ARG A 114 2.46 -5.89 18.13
N GLY A 115 3.47 -6.64 18.55
CA GLY A 115 3.30 -7.81 19.42
C GLY A 115 2.42 -8.88 18.74
N ARG A 116 1.25 -9.18 19.32
CA ARG A 116 0.27 -10.12 18.73
C ARG A 116 -0.71 -9.46 17.75
N ARG A 117 -0.69 -8.13 17.63
CA ARG A 117 -1.62 -7.38 16.78
C ARG A 117 -1.01 -7.13 15.41
N ALA A 118 -1.85 -7.19 14.37
CA ALA A 118 -1.50 -6.70 13.04
C ALA A 118 -2.16 -5.33 12.84
N VAL A 119 -1.35 -4.34 12.53
CA VAL A 119 -1.76 -2.96 12.25
C VAL A 119 -1.50 -2.71 10.76
N PRO A 120 -2.55 -2.50 9.95
CA PRO A 120 -2.41 -2.13 8.55
C PRO A 120 -2.07 -0.65 8.40
N HIS A 121 -1.16 -0.35 7.48
CA HIS A 121 -0.87 1.00 6.99
C HIS A 121 -1.20 1.08 5.51
N LEU A 122 -2.02 2.06 5.13
CA LEU A 122 -2.45 2.24 3.74
C LEU A 122 -1.29 2.82 2.92
N LEU A 123 -0.94 2.15 1.83
CA LEU A 123 0.05 2.62 0.85
C LEU A 123 -0.61 3.29 -0.35
N MET A 124 -1.84 2.87 -0.69
CA MET A 124 -2.58 3.42 -1.82
C MET A 124 -3.04 4.86 -1.56
N GLU A 125 -2.69 5.77 -2.47
CA GLU A 125 -3.11 7.17 -2.41
C GLU A 125 -4.27 7.45 -3.38
N GLU A 126 -4.26 6.80 -4.55
CA GLU A 126 -5.25 7.02 -5.60
C GLU A 126 -5.50 5.76 -6.45
N LEU A 127 -6.75 5.57 -6.90
CA LEU A 127 -7.13 4.63 -7.95
C LEU A 127 -7.85 5.39 -9.07
N ARG A 128 -7.34 5.32 -10.29
CA ARG A 128 -7.95 5.94 -11.49
C ARG A 128 -8.36 4.88 -12.49
N VAL A 129 -9.58 4.98 -13.00
CA VAL A 129 -10.08 4.16 -14.12
C VAL A 129 -10.21 5.07 -15.33
N ILE A 130 -9.40 4.82 -16.34
CA ILE A 130 -9.29 5.66 -17.54
C ILE A 130 -9.97 4.91 -18.69
N PRO A 131 -10.99 5.48 -19.35
CA PRO A 131 -11.73 4.85 -20.44
C PRO A 131 -10.84 4.49 -21.64
#